data_AF-A0A1M6N354-F1
#
_entry.id   AF-A0A1M6N354-F1
#
_cell.length_a   1.000
_cell.length_b   1.000
_cell.length_c   1.000
_cell.angle_alpha   90.00
_cell.angle_beta   90.00
_cell.angle_gamma   90.00
#
_symmetry.space_group_name_H-M   'P 1'
#
loop_
_entity.id
_entity.type
_entity.pdbx_description
1 polymer ?
#
loop_
_entity_poly.entity_id
_entity_poly.type
_entity_poly.pdbx_seq_one_letter_code
_entity_poly.pdbx_strand_id
1 'polypeptide(L)'
;MALPEMGCARAMNRAVNTEADIAGIAAAYAYGISKARAFADGNKRTAFVTAVTFLRLNGYSFRPDPVEGVRMMEGLASGRVDEAGFAKWLAAGLGPI
;
A
#
# COMPACT_ATOMS: atom_id res chain seq x y z
N MET A 1 -12.06 10.50 -14.61
CA MET A 1 -11.85 9.04 -14.57
C MET A 1 -10.35 8.83 -14.40
N ALA A 2 -9.90 8.43 -13.21
CA ALA A 2 -8.48 8.17 -12.96
C ALA A 2 -8.24 6.66 -13.13
N LEU A 3 -7.38 6.30 -14.06
CA LEU A 3 -7.06 4.93 -14.43
C LEU A 3 -6.22 4.28 -13.32
N PRO A 4 -6.48 3.01 -12.95
CA PRO A 4 -5.64 2.23 -12.02
C PRO A 4 -4.15 2.25 -12.40
N GLU A 5 -3.89 2.36 -13.69
CA GLU A 5 -2.56 2.49 -14.30
C GLU A 5 -1.74 3.65 -13.72
N MET A 6 -2.37 4.80 -13.43
CA MET A 6 -1.68 5.95 -12.82
C MET A 6 -1.21 5.66 -11.39
N GLY A 7 -1.96 4.84 -10.64
CA GLY A 7 -1.55 4.39 -9.31
C GLY A 7 -0.35 3.46 -9.37
N CYS A 8 -0.35 2.53 -10.33
CA CYS A 8 0.76 1.59 -10.55
C CYS A 8 2.04 2.27 -11.04
N ALA A 9 1.92 3.29 -11.90
CA ALA A 9 3.07 4.01 -12.46
C ALA A 9 3.95 4.66 -11.36
N ARG A 10 3.35 5.17 -10.28
CA ARG A 10 4.10 5.75 -9.15
C ARG A 10 4.92 4.70 -8.40
N ALA A 11 4.36 3.51 -8.19
CA ALA A 11 5.06 2.41 -7.54
C ALA A 11 6.21 1.88 -8.43
N MET A 12 5.99 1.78 -9.75
CA MET A 12 7.02 1.40 -10.71
C MET A 12 8.19 2.39 -10.71
N ASN A 13 7.92 3.70 -10.70
CA ASN A 13 8.97 4.72 -10.60
C ASN A 13 9.81 4.63 -9.32
N ARG A 14 9.21 4.16 -8.20
CA ARG A 14 9.96 3.92 -6.96
C ARG A 14 10.78 2.62 -7.02
N ALA A 15 10.26 1.56 -7.62
CA ALA A 15 10.97 0.28 -7.73
C ALA A 15 12.28 0.37 -8.56
N VAL A 16 12.38 1.35 -9.47
CA VAL A 16 13.60 1.62 -10.25
C VAL A 16 14.70 2.27 -9.40
N ASN A 17 14.37 2.90 -8.27
CA ASN A 17 15.37 3.39 -7.32
C ASN A 17 15.77 2.24 -6.39
N THR A 18 16.97 1.71 -6.57
CA THR A 18 17.55 0.51 -5.93
C THR A 18 17.74 0.58 -4.40
N GLU A 19 17.25 1.62 -3.75
CA GLU A 19 17.21 1.78 -2.28
C GLU A 19 15.79 1.74 -1.69
N ALA A 20 14.76 1.52 -2.51
CA ALA A 20 13.39 1.50 -2.04
C ALA A 20 13.11 0.24 -1.19
N ASP A 21 13.03 0.43 0.12
CA ASP A 21 12.46 -0.52 1.09
C ASP A 21 11.17 -1.14 0.50
N ILE A 22 11.08 -2.47 0.52
CA ILE A 22 9.95 -3.23 -0.03
C ILE A 22 8.60 -2.75 0.53
N ALA A 23 8.61 -2.32 1.79
CA ALA A 23 7.46 -1.70 2.45
C ALA A 23 7.09 -0.34 1.83
N GLY A 24 8.07 0.44 1.38
CA GLY A 24 7.89 1.70 0.67
C GLY A 24 7.21 1.55 -0.70
N ILE A 25 7.54 0.49 -1.45
CA ILE A 25 6.88 0.19 -2.73
C ILE A 25 5.44 -0.29 -2.48
N ALA A 26 5.24 -1.17 -1.50
CA ALA A 26 3.91 -1.62 -1.10
C ALA A 26 3.02 -0.44 -0.65
N ALA A 27 3.58 0.50 0.12
CA ALA A 27 2.86 1.71 0.54
C ALA A 27 2.50 2.63 -0.63
N ALA A 28 3.38 2.76 -1.63
CA ALA A 28 3.10 3.55 -2.83
C ALA A 28 1.90 2.98 -3.61
N TYR A 29 1.79 1.65 -3.73
CA TYR A 29 0.61 1.01 -4.31
C TYR A 29 -0.66 1.31 -3.49
N ALA A 30 -0.61 1.10 -2.17
CA ALA A 30 -1.77 1.35 -1.31
C ALA A 30 -2.23 2.81 -1.38
N TYR A 31 -1.30 3.75 -1.32
CA TYR A 31 -1.59 5.19 -1.38
C TYR A 31 -2.18 5.58 -2.73
N GLY A 32 -1.54 5.18 -3.84
CA GLY A 32 -2.00 5.48 -5.19
C GLY A 32 -3.43 4.97 -5.45
N ILE A 33 -3.70 3.71 -5.13
CA ILE A 33 -5.03 3.09 -5.32
C ILE A 33 -6.06 3.73 -4.40
N SER A 34 -5.71 4.01 -3.14
CA SER A 34 -6.63 4.67 -2.20
C SER A 34 -7.05 6.07 -2.67
N LYS A 35 -6.17 6.78 -3.39
CA LYS A 35 -6.43 8.14 -3.91
C LYS A 35 -7.04 8.14 -5.32
N ALA A 36 -6.87 7.09 -6.11
CA ALA A 36 -7.25 7.07 -7.52
C ALA A 36 -8.77 7.16 -7.80
N ARG A 37 -9.66 7.10 -6.79
CA ARG A 37 -11.14 7.07 -6.99
C ARG A 37 -11.55 6.13 -8.15
N ALA A 38 -10.81 5.03 -8.31
CA ALA A 38 -10.86 4.18 -9.49
C ALA A 38 -12.09 3.26 -9.49
N PHE A 39 -12.61 2.95 -8.30
CA PHE A 39 -13.81 2.15 -8.10
C PHE A 39 -14.93 2.98 -7.44
N ALA A 40 -16.18 2.65 -7.76
CA ALA A 40 -17.37 3.26 -7.14
C ALA A 40 -17.40 3.05 -5.62
N ASP A 41 -16.96 1.88 -5.15
CA ASP A 41 -16.63 1.58 -3.76
C ASP A 41 -15.48 0.54 -3.74
N GLY A 42 -14.77 0.41 -2.62
CA GLY A 42 -13.79 -0.64 -2.41
C GLY A 42 -12.33 -0.25 -2.61
N ASN A 43 -12.03 1.00 -2.98
CA ASN A 43 -10.66 1.49 -3.20
C ASN A 43 -9.71 1.15 -2.02
N LYS A 44 -10.18 1.26 -0.77
CA LYS A 44 -9.42 0.88 0.43
C LYS A 44 -9.09 -0.61 0.49
N ARG A 45 -10.05 -1.48 0.18
CA ARG A 45 -9.86 -2.94 0.20
C ARG A 45 -8.91 -3.36 -0.90
N THR A 46 -9.09 -2.84 -2.10
CA THR A 46 -8.20 -3.10 -3.24
C THR A 46 -6.78 -2.62 -2.95
N ALA A 47 -6.61 -1.40 -2.44
CA ALA A 47 -5.32 -0.84 -2.06
C ALA A 47 -4.55 -1.73 -1.07
N PHE A 48 -5.23 -2.19 -0.01
CA PHE A 48 -4.63 -3.06 0.99
C PHE A 48 -4.23 -4.41 0.40
N VAL A 49 -5.14 -5.05 -0.34
CA VAL A 49 -4.87 -6.35 -0.98
C VAL A 49 -3.72 -6.24 -1.97
N THR A 50 -3.64 -5.18 -2.77
CA THR A 50 -2.52 -4.97 -3.70
C THR A 50 -1.20 -4.85 -2.96
N ALA A 51 -1.12 -4.05 -1.89
CA ALA A 51 0.10 -3.89 -1.11
C ALA A 51 0.56 -5.22 -0.47
N VAL A 52 -0.36 -5.95 0.17
CA VAL A 52 -0.04 -7.25 0.81
C VAL A 52 0.33 -8.31 -0.23
N THR A 53 -0.33 -8.31 -1.39
CA THR A 53 0.01 -9.23 -2.49
C THR A 53 1.41 -8.94 -3.02
N PHE A 54 1.77 -7.67 -3.20
CA PHE A 54 3.12 -7.28 -3.60
C PHE A 54 4.18 -7.77 -2.59
N LEU A 55 3.95 -7.57 -1.29
CA LEU A 55 4.87 -8.05 -0.24
C LEU A 55 5.03 -9.58 -0.30
N ARG A 56 3.92 -10.30 -0.47
CA ARG A 56 3.91 -11.77 -0.55
C ARG A 56 4.68 -12.30 -1.77
N LEU A 57 4.54 -11.64 -2.92
CA LEU A 57 5.31 -11.98 -4.13
C LEU A 57 6.81 -11.73 -3.96
N ASN A 58 7.22 -10.92 -2.98
CA ASN A 58 8.61 -10.64 -2.64
C ASN A 58 9.10 -11.40 -1.40
N GLY A 59 8.38 -12.44 -0.96
CA GLY A 59 8.83 -13.31 0.14
C GLY A 59 8.50 -12.81 1.55
N TYR A 60 7.66 -11.79 1.68
CA TYR A 60 7.26 -11.24 2.97
C TYR A 60 5.79 -11.50 3.28
N SER A 61 5.53 -11.98 4.49
CA SER A 61 4.21 -12.04 5.09
C SER A 61 3.89 -10.75 5.82
N PHE A 62 2.63 -10.34 5.75
CA PHE A 62 2.11 -9.21 6.50
C PHE A 62 0.66 -9.51 6.90
N ARG A 63 0.41 -9.63 8.21
CA ARG A 63 -0.90 -9.94 8.78
C ARG A 63 -1.11 -9.12 10.05
N PRO A 64 -1.56 -7.86 9.93
CA PRO A 64 -1.87 -7.05 11.09
C PRO A 64 -3.15 -7.54 11.75
N ASP A 65 -3.41 -7.07 12.97
CA ASP A 65 -4.74 -7.19 13.56
C ASP A 65 -5.79 -6.55 12.61
N PRO A 66 -6.96 -7.18 12.40
CA PRO A 66 -7.96 -6.66 11.48
C PRO A 66 -8.43 -5.23 11.80
N VAL A 67 -8.59 -4.88 13.08
CA VAL A 67 -9.04 -3.55 13.51
C VAL A 67 -7.95 -2.53 13.21
N GLU A 68 -6.69 -2.86 13.47
CA GLU A 68 -5.54 -2.02 13.13
C GLU A 68 -5.43 -1.80 11.62
N GLY A 69 -5.55 -2.87 10.82
CA GLY A 69 -5.50 -2.78 9.36
C GLY A 69 -6.58 -1.85 8.79
N VAL A 70 -7.81 -1.93 9.30
CA VAL A 70 -8.89 -1.01 8.93
C VAL A 70 -8.54 0.43 9.31
N ARG A 71 -8.09 0.67 10.54
CA ARG A 71 -7.71 2.02 11.01
C ARG A 71 -6.62 2.64 10.16
N MET A 72 -5.59 1.87 9.81
CA MET A 72 -4.49 2.34 8.97
C MET A 72 -4.95 2.69 7.56
N MET A 73 -5.80 1.87 6.94
CA MET A 73 -6.37 2.15 5.61
C MET A 73 -7.33 3.34 5.60
N GLU A 74 -8.13 3.52 6.65
CA GLU A 74 -8.96 4.72 6.81
C GLU A 74 -8.13 5.98 7.02
N GLY A 75 -7.07 5.88 7.82
CA GLY A 75 -6.07 6.93 8.01
C GLY A 75 -5.44 7.32 6.67
N LEU A 76 -5.02 6.35 5.87
CA LEU A 76 -4.41 6.57 4.56
C LEU A 76 -5.38 7.25 3.57
N ALA A 77 -6.62 6.75 3.51
CA ALA A 77 -7.65 7.30 2.64
C ALA A 77 -8.01 8.76 3.01
N SER A 78 -8.18 9.02 4.31
CA SER A 78 -8.47 10.36 4.84
C SER A 78 -7.27 11.31 4.82
N GLY A 79 -6.04 10.80 4.66
CA GLY A 79 -4.81 11.59 4.71
C GLY A 79 -4.28 11.83 6.13
N ARG A 80 -4.88 11.23 7.17
CA ARG A 80 -4.34 11.24 8.54
C ARG A 80 -3.06 10.42 8.68
N VAL A 81 -2.92 9.40 7.84
CA VAL A 81 -1.68 8.63 7.66
C VAL A 81 -1.16 8.97 6.27
N ASP A 82 0.09 9.42 6.19
CA ASP A 82 0.75 9.68 4.93
C ASP A 82 1.42 8.40 4.37
N GLU A 83 1.88 8.47 3.13
CA GLU A 83 2.53 7.33 2.46
C GLU A 83 3.74 6.82 3.25
N ALA A 84 4.53 7.73 3.85
CA ALA A 84 5.71 7.37 4.62
C ALA A 84 5.36 6.69 5.96
N GLY A 85 4.35 7.18 6.67
CA GLY A 85 3.84 6.57 7.89
C GLY A 85 3.26 5.18 7.63
N PHE A 86 2.56 5.01 6.50
CA PHE A 86 2.06 3.70 6.09
C PHE A 86 3.20 2.73 5.75
N ALA A 87 4.25 3.19 5.06
CA ALA A 87 5.44 2.38 4.78
C ALA A 87 6.13 1.90 6.06
N LYS A 88 6.30 2.78 7.05
CA LYS A 88 6.89 2.42 8.36
C LYS A 88 6.06 1.37 9.09
N TRP A 89 4.74 1.50 9.05
CA TRP A 89 3.83 0.51 9.65
C TRP A 89 3.93 -0.84 8.96
N LEU A 90 3.98 -0.86 7.62
CA LEU A 90 4.20 -2.10 6.86
C LEU A 90 5.53 -2.74 7.26
N ALA A 91 6.63 -1.97 7.26
CA ALA A 91 7.96 -2.45 7.61
C ALA A 91 8.03 -3.08 9.02
N ALA A 92 7.36 -2.47 9.99
CA ALA A 92 7.31 -2.97 11.37
C ALA A 92 6.58 -4.31 11.53
N GLY A 93 5.65 -4.62 10.61
CA GLY A 93 4.87 -5.86 10.65
C GLY A 93 5.30 -6.93 9.65
N LEU A 94 6.40 -6.74 8.92
CA LEU A 94 6.91 -7.73 7.98
C LEU A 94 7.48 -8.94 8.73
N GLY A 95 7.14 -10.14 8.25
CA GLY A 95 7.83 -11.37 8.59
C GLY A 95 8.27 -12.10 7.32
N PRO A 96 9.41 -12.82 7.31
CA PRO A 96 9.75 -13.69 6.20
C PRO A 96 8.69 -14.79 6.03
N ILE A 97 8.48 -15.25 4.80
CA ILE A 97 7.64 -16.43 4.47
C ILE A 97 8.47 -17.70 4.55
#